data_AF-A0AAD5PK58-F1
#
_entry.id   AF-A0AAD5PK58-F1
#
_cell.length_a   1.000
_cell.length_b   1.000
_cell.length_c   1.000
_cell.angle_alpha   90.00
_cell.angle_beta   90.00
_cell.angle_gamma   90.00
#
_symmetry.space_group_name_H-M   'P 1'
#
loop_
_entity.id
_entity.type
_entity.pdbx_description
1 polymer ?
#
loop_
_entity_poly.entity_id
_entity_poly.type
_entity_poly.pdbx_seq_one_letter_code
_entity_poly.pdbx_strand_id
1 'polypeptide(L)'
;MLRNLSFVRVQSRSLMPTLQFAKRTYATPTPEILEERDKKLTKLNEAVQRCMADKKTLEERSTKEVTIQRDFAIQKFAKDLLDTVDVLGMAKASIPAEFRTKVSIKEHTPDQIIDKISNLYTGMAMTEAELVKTLKRHGVEKVETEIGQKFDATKAQSVFNKEIPNQQPGTIFTVKKSGYALRGRLLRPAQVGVVAEKRTFASHVPTKTDGSKTTLCFSINDKVGALESCLAAIKAMDISMTRIESRPSRTADWDYDFFVDLNARDGVQVDKVVEGLRQHTTDVRVLGADGAQDSVPWFPRKMADLDTFAEKVLEMGEELSSEHPGANDPAYRERRADITRMAKAFRTGDPVPHVDYTPEENAAWGQVYRRLTQLYKTHACREHQYVFPLLEQNCGYSDKEIPQLETVSRFLKDCTGFQIRPVMGLLTSRDFLNAFAFRVFHSTQYIRHPSKPFYTPEPDVCHELLGHAPLFADPDFADFSQEIGLASLGASDEDIKKLATIFWFTAEFGVCRQGDELKAYGAGLLSSFGELEYSLSQIPEHRPFEPEKTAVTEYPITTFQPVYYVADSFKDAQEKVRDFASKMNRPFSVRYNALTQSIEVLDSKDKVVRFAKGIRDDMKTLTTVIESLSH
;
A
#
# COMPACT_ATOMS: atom_id res chain seq x y z
N MET A 1 58.31 -87.51 9.42
CA MET A 1 58.11 -88.55 10.46
C MET A 1 56.62 -88.70 10.71
N LEU A 2 56.14 -89.95 10.57
CA LEU A 2 54.97 -90.59 11.22
C LEU A 2 53.58 -89.95 11.01
N ARG A 3 52.74 -90.43 10.07
CA ARG A 3 51.91 -91.67 10.05
C ARG A 3 50.83 -91.76 11.14
N ASN A 4 49.58 -91.60 10.69
CA ASN A 4 48.37 -92.42 10.92
C ASN A 4 48.33 -93.32 12.17
N LEU A 5 47.19 -93.29 12.90
CA LEU A 5 46.30 -94.47 13.04
C LEU A 5 44.94 -94.11 13.68
N SER A 6 43.91 -94.60 12.99
CA SER A 6 42.49 -94.87 13.26
C SER A 6 42.20 -95.51 14.64
N PHE A 7 41.00 -95.63 15.23
CA PHE A 7 39.68 -96.15 14.78
C PHE A 7 38.77 -96.20 16.06
N VAL A 8 37.48 -95.79 16.10
CA VAL A 8 36.21 -96.60 16.20
C VAL A 8 35.22 -95.73 17.05
N ARG A 9 34.16 -95.12 16.51
CA ARG A 9 32.74 -95.55 16.30
C ARG A 9 31.87 -95.76 17.56
N VAL A 10 30.93 -94.84 17.79
CA VAL A 10 29.61 -95.08 18.42
C VAL A 10 28.55 -94.18 17.75
N GLN A 11 27.47 -94.78 17.23
CA GLN A 11 26.23 -94.11 16.76
C GLN A 11 25.17 -94.20 17.88
N SER A 12 24.45 -93.13 18.22
CA SER A 12 23.06 -92.79 17.83
C SER A 12 22.49 -91.95 19.02
N ARG A 13 21.61 -90.93 18.95
CA ARG A 13 20.46 -90.51 18.12
C ARG A 13 20.44 -88.96 18.10
N SER A 14 20.34 -88.29 16.96
CA SER A 14 19.11 -87.81 16.27
C SER A 14 18.23 -86.82 17.04
N LEU A 15 18.41 -85.52 16.74
CA LEU A 15 17.33 -84.52 16.51
C LEU A 15 17.97 -83.19 16.08
N MET A 16 18.13 -82.96 14.77
CA MET A 16 18.11 -81.62 14.13
C MET A 16 17.92 -81.76 12.60
N PRO A 17 17.19 -80.84 11.95
CA PRO A 17 16.71 -81.01 10.58
C PRO A 17 17.81 -80.74 9.55
N THR A 18 17.82 -81.54 8.48
CA THR A 18 18.75 -81.44 7.36
C THR A 18 18.39 -80.24 6.48
N LEU A 19 19.19 -79.17 6.53
CA LEU A 19 19.15 -78.09 5.52
C LEU A 19 19.78 -78.59 4.23
N GLN A 20 18.93 -78.81 3.23
CA GLN A 20 19.29 -79.22 1.88
C GLN A 20 19.93 -78.02 1.17
N PHE A 21 21.24 -78.03 0.94
CA PHE A 21 21.91 -77.03 0.11
C PHE A 21 21.54 -77.25 -1.36
N ALA A 22 20.52 -76.53 -1.83
CA ALA A 22 20.24 -76.40 -3.24
C ALA A 22 21.37 -75.59 -3.92
N LYS A 23 22.15 -76.23 -4.80
CA LYS A 23 23.00 -75.51 -5.76
C LYS A 23 22.07 -74.69 -6.67
N ARG A 24 21.95 -73.39 -6.41
CA ARG A 24 21.34 -72.44 -7.36
C ARG A 24 22.21 -72.40 -8.62
N THR A 25 21.73 -73.02 -9.69
CA THR A 25 22.16 -72.73 -11.05
C THR A 25 21.74 -71.31 -11.39
N TYR A 26 22.70 -70.40 -11.53
CA TYR A 26 22.42 -69.09 -12.15
C TYR A 26 22.19 -69.34 -13.64
N ALA A 27 20.95 -69.16 -14.09
CA ALA A 27 20.65 -69.12 -15.51
C ALA A 27 21.45 -67.97 -16.15
N THR A 28 22.18 -68.27 -17.23
CA THR A 28 22.84 -67.26 -18.05
C THR A 28 21.75 -66.31 -18.56
N PRO A 29 21.83 -64.99 -18.29
CA PRO A 29 20.80 -64.06 -18.73
C PRO A 29 20.65 -64.12 -20.25
N THR A 30 19.40 -64.15 -20.72
CA THR A 30 19.11 -64.16 -22.16
C THR A 30 19.63 -62.88 -22.82
N PRO A 31 20.00 -62.92 -24.12
CA PRO A 31 20.52 -61.76 -24.85
C PRO A 31 19.63 -60.50 -24.73
N GLU A 32 18.30 -60.68 -24.71
CA GLU A 32 17.34 -59.59 -24.55
C GLU A 32 17.42 -58.90 -23.17
N ILE A 33 17.65 -59.66 -22.09
CA ILE A 33 17.81 -59.09 -20.74
C ILE A 33 19.13 -58.32 -20.62
N LEU A 34 20.18 -58.81 -21.28
CA LEU A 34 21.47 -58.11 -21.34
C LEU A 34 21.33 -56.79 -22.09
N GLU A 35 20.65 -56.80 -23.25
CA GLU A 35 20.42 -55.59 -24.03
C GLU A 35 19.56 -54.56 -23.29
N GLU A 36 18.52 -54.99 -22.57
CA GLU A 36 17.70 -54.10 -21.75
C GLU A 36 18.50 -53.50 -20.57
N ARG A 37 19.37 -54.30 -19.95
CA ARG A 37 20.27 -53.82 -18.88
C ARG A 37 21.30 -52.84 -19.41
N ASP A 38 21.88 -53.10 -20.59
CA ASP A 38 22.84 -52.21 -21.22
C ASP A 38 22.18 -50.87 -21.59
N LYS A 39 20.95 -50.90 -22.15
CA LYS A 39 20.15 -49.68 -22.39
C LYS A 39 19.89 -48.89 -21.10
N LYS A 40 19.54 -49.57 -19.99
CA LYS A 40 19.35 -48.91 -18.68
C LYS A 40 20.65 -48.35 -18.13
N LEU A 41 21.77 -49.06 -18.28
CA LEU A 41 23.10 -48.60 -17.86
C LEU A 41 23.54 -47.36 -18.66
N THR A 42 23.34 -47.33 -19.97
CA THR A 42 23.62 -46.15 -20.80
C THR A 42 22.77 -44.97 -20.38
N LYS A 43 21.45 -45.17 -20.20
CA LYS A 43 20.54 -44.11 -19.75
C LYS A 43 20.90 -43.57 -18.35
N LEU A 44 21.32 -44.45 -17.45
CA LEU A 44 21.75 -44.07 -16.11
C LEU A 44 23.08 -43.31 -16.14
N ASN A 45 24.05 -43.77 -16.94
CA ASN A 45 25.33 -43.09 -17.12
C ASN A 45 25.15 -41.68 -17.72
N GLU A 46 24.28 -41.52 -18.72
CA GLU A 46 23.93 -40.21 -19.25
C GLU A 46 23.28 -39.30 -18.20
N ALA A 47 22.37 -39.84 -17.38
CA ALA A 47 21.74 -39.09 -16.30
C ALA A 47 22.75 -38.64 -15.23
N VAL A 48 23.70 -39.50 -14.88
CA VAL A 48 24.79 -39.17 -13.94
C VAL A 48 25.72 -38.11 -14.53
N GLN A 49 26.07 -38.20 -15.81
CA GLN A 49 26.90 -37.17 -16.48
C GLN A 49 26.19 -35.81 -16.54
N ARG A 50 24.88 -35.78 -16.83
CA ARG A 50 24.09 -34.54 -16.74
C ARG A 50 24.07 -33.98 -15.33
N CYS A 51 23.80 -34.81 -14.32
CA CYS A 51 23.78 -34.39 -12.92
C CYS A 51 25.14 -33.82 -12.45
N MET A 52 26.26 -34.42 -12.89
CA MET A 52 27.59 -33.88 -12.59
C MET A 52 27.85 -32.53 -13.28
N ALA A 53 27.38 -32.35 -14.53
CA ALA A 53 27.48 -31.08 -15.24
C ALA A 53 26.60 -29.98 -14.58
N ASP A 54 25.39 -30.33 -14.16
CA ASP A 54 24.48 -29.45 -13.43
C ASP A 54 25.08 -29.04 -12.08
N LYS A 55 25.66 -29.98 -11.35
CA LYS A 55 26.37 -29.71 -10.09
C LYS A 55 27.54 -28.75 -10.28
N LYS A 56 28.37 -28.95 -11.31
CA LYS A 56 29.49 -28.05 -11.60
C LYS A 56 29.00 -26.65 -11.96
N THR A 57 27.94 -26.56 -12.75
CA THR A 57 27.31 -25.28 -13.11
C THR A 57 26.75 -24.58 -11.86
N LEU A 58 26.17 -25.33 -10.93
CA LEU A 58 25.65 -24.82 -9.67
C LEU A 58 26.77 -24.32 -8.75
N GLU A 59 27.89 -25.04 -8.65
CA GLU A 59 29.07 -24.63 -7.88
C GLU A 59 29.69 -23.33 -8.44
N GLU A 60 29.81 -23.23 -9.77
CA GLU A 60 30.30 -22.01 -10.43
C GLU A 60 29.36 -20.81 -10.22
N ARG A 61 28.04 -21.03 -10.25
CA ARG A 61 27.04 -20.00 -9.96
C ARG A 61 27.07 -19.57 -8.50
N SER A 62 27.10 -20.52 -7.57
CA SER A 62 27.13 -20.25 -6.14
C SER A 62 28.40 -19.47 -5.75
N THR A 63 29.55 -19.80 -6.33
CA THR A 63 30.80 -19.08 -6.08
C THR A 63 30.72 -17.63 -6.58
N LYS A 64 30.10 -17.41 -7.75
CA LYS A 64 29.86 -16.05 -8.28
C LYS A 64 28.88 -15.28 -7.40
N GLU A 65 27.79 -15.90 -6.96
CA GLU A 65 26.79 -15.29 -6.07
C GLU A 65 27.40 -14.90 -4.71
N VAL A 66 28.18 -15.79 -4.09
CA VAL A 66 28.89 -15.50 -2.83
C VAL A 66 29.84 -14.31 -3.00
N THR A 67 30.54 -14.23 -4.13
CA THR A 67 31.45 -13.12 -4.43
C THR A 67 30.67 -11.81 -4.59
N ILE A 68 29.54 -11.82 -5.32
CA ILE A 68 28.66 -10.64 -5.48
C ILE A 68 28.09 -10.21 -4.13
N GLN A 69 27.56 -11.14 -3.33
CA GLN A 69 27.03 -10.87 -2.00
C GLN A 69 28.10 -10.25 -1.11
N ARG A 70 29.33 -10.76 -1.12
CA ARG A 70 30.44 -10.19 -0.35
C ARG A 70 30.79 -8.77 -0.82
N ASP A 71 30.87 -8.56 -2.12
CA ASP A 71 31.28 -7.28 -2.70
C ASP A 71 30.23 -6.17 -2.50
N PHE A 72 28.96 -6.53 -2.33
CA PHE A 72 27.83 -5.60 -2.11
C PHE A 72 27.23 -5.67 -0.69
N ALA A 73 27.79 -6.45 0.24
CA ALA A 73 27.25 -6.59 1.61
C ALA A 73 27.13 -5.24 2.35
N ILE A 74 28.05 -4.31 2.09
CA ILE A 74 28.07 -2.98 2.71
C ILE A 74 27.18 -1.96 2.01
N GLN A 75 26.39 -2.36 1.00
CA GLN A 75 25.62 -1.42 0.16
C GLN A 75 24.67 -0.54 0.98
N LYS A 76 23.89 -1.13 1.91
CA LYS A 76 22.97 -0.37 2.76
C LYS A 76 23.72 0.62 3.65
N PHE A 77 24.72 0.12 4.38
CA PHE A 77 25.57 0.92 5.25
C PHE A 77 26.27 2.09 4.52
N ALA A 78 26.81 1.82 3.33
CA ALA A 78 27.44 2.83 2.49
C ALA A 78 26.44 3.89 2.04
N LYS A 79 25.21 3.49 1.68
CA LYS A 79 24.13 4.41 1.26
C LYS A 79 23.74 5.35 2.39
N ASP A 80 23.57 4.83 3.60
CA ASP A 80 23.17 5.61 4.79
C ASP A 80 24.24 6.63 5.18
N LEU A 81 25.53 6.29 5.01
CA LEU A 81 26.63 7.23 5.25
C LEU A 81 26.69 8.39 4.24
N LEU A 82 26.10 8.28 3.04
CA LEU A 82 26.12 9.35 2.05
C LEU A 82 25.36 10.60 2.51
N ASP A 83 24.33 10.44 3.34
CA ASP A 83 23.61 11.59 3.90
C ASP A 83 24.48 12.36 4.89
N THR A 84 25.35 11.67 5.63
CA THR A 84 26.35 12.33 6.49
C THR A 84 27.36 13.13 5.67
N VAL A 85 27.80 12.58 4.52
CA VAL A 85 28.67 13.30 3.57
C VAL A 85 27.97 14.56 3.04
N ASP A 86 26.70 14.46 2.68
CA ASP A 86 25.93 15.60 2.16
C ASP A 86 25.76 16.70 3.22
N VAL A 87 25.45 16.33 4.47
CA VAL A 87 25.31 17.28 5.59
C VAL A 87 26.63 18.02 5.85
N LEU A 88 27.76 17.30 5.85
CA LEU A 88 29.09 17.92 5.98
C LEU A 88 29.38 18.88 4.82
N GLY A 89 29.02 18.50 3.59
CA GLY A 89 29.14 19.35 2.41
C GLY A 89 28.28 20.62 2.49
N MET A 90 27.04 20.51 2.95
CA MET A 90 26.15 21.66 3.18
C MET A 90 26.70 22.60 4.26
N ALA A 91 27.17 22.04 5.36
CA ALA A 91 27.72 22.80 6.47
C ALA A 91 29.04 23.50 6.10
N LYS A 92 29.82 22.92 5.18
CA LYS A 92 31.00 23.57 4.57
C LYS A 92 30.59 24.68 3.60
N ALA A 93 29.52 24.50 2.83
CA ALA A 93 29.04 25.48 1.87
C ALA A 93 28.41 26.73 2.53
N SER A 94 27.83 26.58 3.73
CA SER A 94 27.18 27.67 4.46
C SER A 94 28.14 28.73 5.01
N ILE A 95 29.43 28.41 5.17
CA ILE A 95 30.46 29.36 5.59
C ILE A 95 30.90 30.18 4.36
N PRO A 96 30.71 31.52 4.33
CA PRO A 96 31.12 32.37 3.21
C PRO A 96 32.62 32.30 2.93
N ALA A 97 33.03 32.51 1.67
CA ALA A 97 34.42 32.33 1.24
C ALA A 97 35.44 33.18 2.03
N GLU A 98 35.03 34.37 2.45
CA GLU A 98 35.83 35.35 3.21
C GLU A 98 36.27 34.80 4.59
N PHE A 99 35.52 33.86 5.17
CA PHE A 99 35.80 33.27 6.48
C PHE A 99 36.48 31.90 6.41
N ARG A 100 36.79 31.40 5.20
CA ARG A 100 37.39 30.07 4.98
C ARG A 100 38.91 30.05 5.11
N THR A 101 39.56 31.22 5.01
CA THR A 101 41.02 31.36 5.13
C THR A 101 41.36 32.31 6.27
N LYS A 102 42.52 32.10 6.89
CA LYS A 102 43.05 33.03 7.91
C LYS A 102 43.46 34.33 7.23
N VAL A 103 42.53 35.26 7.13
CA VAL A 103 42.80 36.61 6.63
C VAL A 103 42.72 37.56 7.82
N SER A 104 43.79 38.31 8.09
CA SER A 104 43.73 39.48 8.97
C SER A 104 42.86 40.54 8.30
N ILE A 105 41.57 40.54 8.61
CA ILE A 105 40.69 41.63 8.21
C ILE A 105 40.95 42.77 9.19
N LYS A 106 41.65 43.81 8.71
CA LYS A 106 41.74 45.05 9.46
C LYS A 106 40.33 45.65 9.60
N GLU A 107 40.01 45.97 10.85
CA GLU A 107 38.91 46.80 11.35
C GLU A 107 37.59 46.08 11.74
N HIS A 108 37.34 46.13 13.06
CA HIS A 108 36.05 46.00 13.78
C HIS A 108 35.39 44.63 14.00
N THR A 109 36.06 43.50 13.73
CA THR A 109 35.61 42.18 14.23
C THR A 109 36.69 41.60 15.16
N PRO A 110 36.37 40.96 16.30
CA PRO A 110 37.42 40.37 17.14
C PRO A 110 38.12 39.26 16.35
N ASP A 111 39.39 39.46 15.96
CA ASP A 111 40.20 38.55 15.14
C ASP A 111 40.12 37.08 15.60
N GLN A 112 39.90 36.86 16.90
CA GLN A 112 39.75 35.55 17.53
C GLN A 112 38.51 34.75 17.07
N ILE A 113 37.43 35.40 16.64
CA ILE A 113 36.19 34.70 16.19
C ILE A 113 36.36 34.19 14.76
N ILE A 114 36.97 35.00 13.89
CA ILE A 114 37.27 34.63 12.50
C ILE A 114 38.23 33.43 12.47
N ASP A 115 39.27 33.45 13.31
CA ASP A 115 40.20 32.33 13.45
C ASP A 115 39.50 31.04 13.94
N LYS A 116 38.55 31.14 14.88
CA LYS A 116 37.76 29.99 15.34
C LYS A 116 36.87 29.42 14.23
N ILE A 117 36.25 30.27 13.42
CA ILE A 117 35.41 29.85 12.28
C ILE A 117 36.26 29.21 11.18
N SER A 118 37.44 29.77 10.87
CA SER A 118 38.36 29.19 9.89
C SER A 118 38.92 27.84 10.35
N ASN A 119 39.24 27.69 11.64
CA ASN A 119 39.66 26.41 12.22
C ASN A 119 38.52 25.38 12.20
N LEU A 120 37.27 25.79 12.46
CA LEU A 120 36.10 24.92 12.36
C LEU A 120 35.84 24.46 10.91
N TYR A 121 35.90 25.38 9.95
CA TYR A 121 35.82 25.07 8.52
C TYR A 121 36.89 24.04 8.12
N THR A 122 38.13 24.23 8.59
CA THR A 122 39.25 23.32 8.33
C THR A 122 38.98 21.93 8.91
N GLY A 123 38.53 21.84 10.16
CA GLY A 123 38.18 20.57 10.80
C GLY A 123 37.05 19.83 10.07
N MET A 124 36.01 20.55 9.65
CA MET A 124 34.90 19.98 8.87
C MET A 124 35.34 19.50 7.50
N ALA A 125 36.14 20.28 6.78
CA ALA A 125 36.67 19.92 5.47
C ALA A 125 37.60 18.69 5.54
N MET A 126 38.43 18.59 6.58
CA MET A 126 39.26 17.40 6.82
C MET A 126 38.43 16.16 7.14
N THR A 127 37.35 16.32 7.91
CA THR A 127 36.44 15.22 8.28
C THR A 127 35.67 14.70 7.06
N GLU A 128 35.13 15.61 6.24
CA GLU A 128 34.50 15.29 4.96
C GLU A 128 35.48 14.53 4.04
N ALA A 129 36.72 15.02 3.91
CA ALA A 129 37.74 14.42 3.06
C ALA A 129 38.14 13.00 3.52
N GLU A 130 38.33 12.76 4.82
CA GLU A 130 38.69 11.44 5.33
C GLU A 130 37.51 10.45 5.22
N LEU A 131 36.27 10.92 5.38
CA LEU A 131 35.06 10.10 5.18
C LEU A 131 34.92 9.68 3.71
N VAL A 132 35.06 10.61 2.77
CA VAL A 132 35.03 10.32 1.32
C VAL A 132 36.16 9.37 0.91
N LYS A 133 37.37 9.57 1.44
CA LYS A 133 38.51 8.69 1.21
C LYS A 133 38.28 7.27 1.76
N THR A 134 37.63 7.15 2.91
CA THR A 134 37.24 5.86 3.51
C THR A 134 36.21 5.16 2.63
N LEU A 135 35.16 5.87 2.19
CA LEU A 135 34.16 5.36 1.26
C LEU A 135 34.81 4.84 -0.04
N LYS A 136 35.76 5.60 -0.60
CA LYS A 136 36.52 5.18 -1.79
C LYS A 136 37.33 3.90 -1.57
N ARG A 137 37.98 3.74 -0.40
CA ARG A 137 38.72 2.52 -0.05
C ARG A 137 37.81 1.28 -0.04
N HIS A 138 36.53 1.45 0.29
CA HIS A 138 35.52 0.40 0.26
C HIS A 138 34.79 0.26 -1.09
N GLY A 139 35.23 0.98 -2.12
CA GLY A 139 34.72 0.88 -3.49
C GLY A 139 33.55 1.80 -3.79
N VAL A 140 33.21 2.75 -2.90
CA VAL A 140 32.18 3.77 -3.14
C VAL A 140 32.83 5.00 -3.78
N GLU A 141 32.48 5.28 -5.02
CA GLU A 141 33.04 6.38 -5.80
C GLU A 141 31.96 7.37 -6.21
N LYS A 142 32.33 8.64 -6.32
CA LYS A 142 31.41 9.70 -6.76
C LYS A 142 31.17 9.56 -8.26
N VAL A 143 29.91 9.63 -8.67
CA VAL A 143 29.51 9.64 -10.07
C VAL A 143 29.77 11.03 -10.64
N GLU A 144 30.46 11.09 -11.77
CA GLU A 144 30.74 12.34 -12.49
C GLU A 144 29.44 12.96 -12.98
N THR A 145 29.13 14.16 -12.49
CA THR A 145 27.93 14.90 -12.85
C THR A 145 28.23 16.38 -12.67
N GLU A 146 28.46 17.09 -13.76
CA GLU A 146 28.88 18.49 -13.74
C GLU A 146 27.83 19.43 -14.35
N ILE A 147 27.86 20.70 -13.92
CA ILE A 147 27.04 21.76 -14.50
C ILE A 147 27.49 21.99 -15.95
N GLY A 148 26.54 22.01 -16.88
CA GLY A 148 26.75 22.11 -18.32
C GLY A 148 26.78 20.77 -19.05
N GLN A 149 26.88 19.64 -18.34
CA GLN A 149 26.86 18.30 -18.94
C GLN A 149 25.44 17.93 -19.41
N LYS A 150 25.33 17.16 -20.49
CA LYS A 150 24.05 16.59 -20.94
C LYS A 150 23.52 15.60 -19.90
N PHE A 151 22.22 15.69 -19.59
CA PHE A 151 21.57 14.82 -18.62
C PHE A 151 21.60 13.35 -19.07
N ASP A 152 22.04 12.46 -18.17
CA ASP A 152 22.06 11.00 -18.35
C ASP A 152 21.22 10.35 -17.26
N ALA A 153 20.07 9.79 -17.65
CA ALA A 153 19.12 9.16 -16.74
C ALA A 153 19.65 7.91 -16.03
N THR A 154 20.74 7.30 -16.52
CA THR A 154 21.36 6.13 -15.89
C THR A 154 22.24 6.48 -14.70
N LYS A 155 22.62 7.76 -14.57
CA LYS A 155 23.58 8.26 -13.56
C LYS A 155 23.00 9.36 -12.68
N ALA A 156 22.01 10.09 -13.18
CA ALA A 156 21.39 11.22 -12.51
C ALA A 156 19.87 11.18 -12.60
N GLN A 157 19.22 11.70 -11.56
CA GLN A 157 17.78 11.91 -11.46
C GLN A 157 17.49 13.40 -11.59
N SER A 158 16.66 13.77 -12.58
CA SER A 158 16.17 15.15 -12.69
C SER A 158 15.13 15.39 -11.60
N VAL A 159 15.44 16.29 -10.68
CA VAL A 159 14.54 16.66 -9.57
C VAL A 159 13.60 17.80 -9.98
N PHE A 160 14.03 18.64 -10.92
CA PHE A 160 13.23 19.75 -11.46
C PHE A 160 13.82 20.24 -12.78
N ASN A 161 12.95 20.74 -13.66
CA ASN A 161 13.37 21.35 -14.92
C ASN A 161 13.08 22.85 -14.88
N LYS A 162 14.01 23.69 -15.36
CA LYS A 162 13.83 25.14 -15.41
C LYS A 162 14.27 25.68 -16.77
N GLU A 163 13.49 26.59 -17.34
CA GLU A 163 13.92 27.35 -18.52
C GLU A 163 14.96 28.40 -18.08
N ILE A 164 16.16 28.32 -18.66
CA ILE A 164 17.24 29.27 -18.41
C ILE A 164 17.60 29.94 -19.74
N PRO A 165 17.45 31.28 -19.85
CA PRO A 165 17.86 32.01 -21.05
C PRO A 165 19.33 31.72 -21.37
N ASN A 166 19.63 31.43 -22.63
CA ASN A 166 20.98 31.15 -23.16
C ASN A 166 21.66 29.85 -22.68
N GLN A 167 20.92 28.86 -22.15
CA GLN A 167 21.45 27.50 -21.90
C GLN A 167 20.73 26.45 -22.76
N GLN A 168 21.45 25.39 -23.15
CA GLN A 168 20.90 24.34 -24.01
C GLN A 168 19.93 23.42 -23.25
N PRO A 169 18.73 23.15 -23.77
CA PRO A 169 17.80 22.18 -23.18
C PRO A 169 18.42 20.79 -22.99
N GLY A 170 18.02 20.10 -21.92
CA GLY A 170 18.54 18.76 -21.59
C GLY A 170 19.94 18.77 -20.97
N THR A 171 20.51 19.93 -20.66
CA THR A 171 21.77 20.06 -19.89
C THR A 171 21.50 20.29 -18.40
N ILE A 172 22.42 19.86 -17.55
CA ILE A 172 22.37 20.04 -16.10
C ILE A 172 22.78 21.47 -15.77
N PHE A 173 21.93 22.25 -15.12
CA PHE A 173 22.32 23.61 -14.69
C PHE A 173 22.68 23.71 -13.20
N THR A 174 22.30 22.71 -12.41
CA THR A 174 22.67 22.64 -10.98
C THR A 174 22.69 21.21 -10.49
N VAL A 175 23.60 20.90 -9.59
CA VAL A 175 23.66 19.61 -8.88
C VAL A 175 23.26 19.86 -7.43
N LYS A 176 22.11 19.33 -7.00
CA LYS A 176 21.63 19.45 -5.62
C LYS A 176 22.28 18.42 -4.70
N LYS A 177 22.40 17.17 -5.16
CA LYS A 177 23.11 16.10 -4.44
C LYS A 177 24.02 15.34 -5.37
N SER A 178 25.19 14.97 -4.84
CA SER A 178 26.15 14.15 -5.58
C SER A 178 25.69 12.69 -5.67
N GLY A 179 25.88 12.08 -6.83
CA GLY A 179 25.65 10.66 -7.05
C GLY A 179 26.86 9.82 -6.64
N TYR A 180 26.63 8.56 -6.28
CA TYR A 180 27.67 7.61 -5.89
C TYR A 180 27.40 6.22 -6.46
N ALA A 181 28.47 5.48 -6.75
CA ALA A 181 28.43 4.11 -7.22
C ALA A 181 29.32 3.23 -6.34
N LEU A 182 28.88 2.01 -6.05
CA LEU A 182 29.66 0.99 -5.35
C LEU A 182 30.18 -0.01 -6.38
N ARG A 183 31.50 -0.08 -6.58
CA ARG A 183 32.17 -1.00 -7.53
C ARG A 183 31.54 -0.96 -8.93
N GLY A 184 31.20 0.24 -9.42
CA GLY A 184 30.60 0.46 -10.73
C GLY A 184 29.06 0.31 -10.80
N ARG A 185 28.41 -0.23 -9.76
CA ARG A 185 26.94 -0.25 -9.66
C ARG A 185 26.43 1.03 -9.00
N LEU A 186 25.43 1.68 -9.60
CA LEU A 186 24.85 2.90 -9.05
C LEU A 186 24.27 2.64 -7.65
N LEU A 187 24.76 3.37 -6.65
CA LEU A 187 24.31 3.30 -5.26
C LEU A 187 23.24 4.35 -4.96
N ARG A 188 23.46 5.57 -5.47
CA ARG A 188 22.55 6.71 -5.39
C ARG A 188 22.73 7.59 -6.63
N PRO A 189 21.69 7.89 -7.42
CA PRO A 189 21.80 8.83 -8.54
C PRO A 189 22.11 10.24 -8.05
N ALA A 190 22.83 11.01 -8.85
CA ALA A 190 22.98 12.44 -8.60
C ALA A 190 21.62 13.14 -8.76
N GLN A 191 21.28 14.06 -7.86
CA GLN A 191 20.05 14.84 -7.98
C GLN A 191 20.35 16.17 -8.65
N VAL A 192 19.80 16.38 -9.83
CA VAL A 192 20.16 17.52 -10.69
C VAL A 192 18.94 18.31 -11.16
N GLY A 193 19.15 19.59 -11.43
CA GLY A 193 18.20 20.41 -12.19
C GLY A 193 18.59 20.45 -13.66
N VAL A 194 17.63 20.21 -14.56
CA VAL A 194 17.87 20.15 -16.02
C VAL A 194 17.20 21.32 -16.75
N VAL A 195 17.85 21.86 -17.77
CA VAL A 195 17.29 22.96 -18.57
C VAL A 195 16.11 22.42 -19.39
N ALA A 196 14.93 23.02 -19.22
CA ALA A 196 13.71 22.61 -19.91
C ALA A 196 13.70 23.02 -21.40
N GLU A 197 13.04 22.23 -22.25
CA GLU A 197 12.72 22.63 -23.63
C GLU A 197 11.60 23.68 -23.63
N LYS A 198 11.74 24.71 -24.48
CA LYS A 198 10.71 25.73 -24.70
C LYS A 198 9.44 25.07 -25.24
N ARG A 199 8.41 24.96 -24.40
CA ARG A 199 7.06 24.56 -24.83
C ARG A 199 6.14 25.77 -24.74
N THR A 200 5.73 26.28 -25.90
CA THR A 200 4.66 27.29 -26.00
C THR A 200 3.32 26.60 -25.86
N PHE A 201 2.70 26.65 -24.68
CA PHE A 201 1.27 26.82 -24.41
C PHE A 201 1.09 26.95 -22.89
N ALA A 202 0.27 27.92 -22.46
CA ALA A 202 0.04 28.22 -21.04
C ALA A 202 -0.71 27.07 -20.35
N SER A 203 0.03 26.15 -19.77
CA SER A 203 -0.47 25.20 -18.77
C SER A 203 0.19 25.55 -17.45
N HIS A 204 -0.61 26.00 -16.49
CA HIS A 204 -0.20 26.11 -15.09
C HIS A 204 0.17 24.69 -14.62
N VAL A 205 1.47 24.42 -14.53
CA VAL A 205 1.99 23.20 -13.94
C VAL A 205 1.69 23.27 -12.44
N PRO A 206 0.96 22.30 -11.84
CA PRO A 206 0.86 22.23 -10.41
C PRO A 206 2.28 22.10 -9.87
N THR A 207 2.75 23.13 -9.16
CA THR A 207 3.96 23.00 -8.36
C THR A 207 3.76 21.80 -7.45
N LYS A 208 4.71 20.87 -7.48
CA LYS A 208 4.84 19.80 -6.50
C LYS A 208 4.98 20.46 -5.13
N THR A 209 3.87 20.74 -4.48
CA THR A 209 3.82 21.04 -3.07
C THR A 209 3.54 19.72 -2.39
N ASP A 210 4.56 19.25 -1.68
CA ASP A 210 4.44 18.39 -0.50
C ASP A 210 3.67 19.13 0.63
N GLY A 211 2.70 19.96 0.25
CA GLY A 211 1.91 20.81 1.12
C GLY A 211 0.65 20.07 1.49
N SER A 212 0.36 20.02 2.78
CA SER A 212 -0.89 19.52 3.30
C SER A 212 -2.05 20.26 2.63
N LYS A 213 -3.02 19.48 2.13
CA LYS A 213 -4.16 20.02 1.38
C LYS A 213 -5.01 20.83 2.33
N THR A 214 -5.07 22.15 2.10
CA THR A 214 -5.92 23.03 2.88
C THR A 214 -7.22 23.32 2.13
N THR A 215 -8.35 23.03 2.78
CA THR A 215 -9.68 23.45 2.32
C THR A 215 -10.27 24.43 3.33
N LEU A 216 -10.63 25.63 2.87
CA LEU A 216 -11.46 26.56 3.63
C LEU A 216 -12.93 26.29 3.32
N CYS A 217 -13.71 26.08 4.36
CA CYS A 217 -15.17 25.97 4.28
C CYS A 217 -15.77 27.18 4.97
N PHE A 218 -16.55 27.99 4.27
CA PHE A 218 -17.22 29.13 4.87
C PHE A 218 -18.55 29.44 4.20
N SER A 219 -19.46 30.05 4.96
CA SER A 219 -20.81 30.39 4.50
C SER A 219 -20.93 31.91 4.37
N ILE A 220 -21.53 32.42 3.29
CA ILE A 220 -21.80 33.86 3.12
C ILE A 220 -23.26 34.12 2.82
N ASN A 221 -23.76 35.25 3.29
CA ASN A 221 -25.08 35.75 2.92
C ASN A 221 -24.98 36.50 1.59
N ASP A 222 -25.91 36.26 0.67
CA ASP A 222 -25.93 36.93 -0.63
C ASP A 222 -26.15 38.44 -0.48
N LYS A 223 -25.12 39.19 -0.88
CA LYS A 223 -25.12 40.65 -1.02
C LYS A 223 -24.01 41.05 -1.98
N VAL A 224 -24.19 42.20 -2.62
CA VAL A 224 -23.19 42.77 -3.55
C VAL A 224 -21.83 42.87 -2.86
N GLY A 225 -20.80 42.27 -3.47
CA GLY A 225 -19.41 42.32 -2.98
C GLY A 225 -19.06 41.33 -1.85
N ALA A 226 -19.99 40.48 -1.38
CA ALA A 226 -19.71 39.52 -0.30
C ALA A 226 -18.58 38.55 -0.65
N LEU A 227 -18.70 37.87 -1.81
CA LEU A 227 -17.68 36.94 -2.28
C LEU A 227 -16.36 37.65 -2.58
N GLU A 228 -16.42 38.81 -3.23
CA GLU A 228 -15.23 39.62 -3.53
C GLU A 228 -14.43 39.93 -2.25
N SER A 229 -15.12 40.32 -1.17
CA SER A 229 -14.50 40.61 0.12
C SER A 229 -13.79 39.38 0.71
N CYS A 230 -14.41 38.20 0.62
CA CYS A 230 -13.79 36.95 1.05
C CYS A 230 -12.57 36.56 0.19
N LEU A 231 -12.67 36.68 -1.13
CA LEU A 231 -11.56 36.40 -2.05
C LEU A 231 -10.42 37.42 -1.89
N ALA A 232 -10.73 38.66 -1.52
CA ALA A 232 -9.73 39.67 -1.22
C ALA A 232 -8.89 39.30 0.02
N ALA A 233 -9.50 38.69 1.05
CA ALA A 233 -8.77 38.19 2.22
C ALA A 233 -7.76 37.08 1.84
N ILE A 234 -8.13 36.18 0.93
CA ILE A 234 -7.24 35.13 0.41
C ILE A 234 -6.12 35.76 -0.43
N LYS A 235 -6.48 36.67 -1.34
CA LYS A 235 -5.53 37.39 -2.21
C LYS A 235 -4.51 38.19 -1.39
N ALA A 236 -4.93 38.83 -0.30
CA ALA A 236 -4.05 39.63 0.56
C ALA A 236 -2.88 38.82 1.14
N MET A 237 -3.04 37.50 1.27
CA MET A 237 -2.00 36.61 1.78
C MET A 237 -1.17 35.94 0.68
N ASP A 238 -1.34 36.32 -0.59
CA ASP A 238 -0.64 35.75 -1.75
C ASP A 238 -0.79 34.22 -1.84
N ILE A 239 -2.01 33.73 -1.61
CA ILE A 239 -2.34 32.30 -1.68
C ILE A 239 -3.01 31.98 -3.03
N SER A 240 -2.48 30.95 -3.70
CA SER A 240 -3.14 30.39 -4.88
C SER A 240 -4.28 29.46 -4.49
N MET A 241 -5.46 29.69 -5.07
CA MET A 241 -6.58 28.75 -5.00
C MET A 241 -6.45 27.72 -6.12
N THR A 242 -6.67 26.45 -5.80
CA THR A 242 -6.67 25.35 -6.78
C THR A 242 -8.08 24.99 -7.22
N ARG A 243 -9.07 25.18 -6.34
CA ARG A 243 -10.48 24.95 -6.62
C ARG A 243 -11.33 25.90 -5.77
N ILE A 244 -12.34 26.49 -6.39
CA ILE A 244 -13.41 27.19 -5.67
C ILE A 244 -14.73 26.63 -6.12
N GLU A 245 -15.55 26.25 -5.15
CA GLU A 245 -16.91 25.81 -5.39
C GLU A 245 -17.86 26.54 -4.47
N SER A 246 -18.97 27.01 -5.03
CA SER A 246 -20.12 27.48 -4.26
C SER A 246 -21.27 26.51 -4.39
N ARG A 247 -22.04 26.34 -3.33
CA ARG A 247 -23.33 25.63 -3.36
C ARG A 247 -24.36 26.50 -2.66
N PRO A 248 -25.62 26.54 -3.15
CA PRO A 248 -26.70 27.12 -2.39
C PRO A 248 -26.70 26.49 -1.00
N SER A 249 -26.56 27.33 0.02
CA SER A 249 -26.55 26.87 1.39
C SER A 249 -27.89 26.23 1.68
N ARG A 250 -27.84 25.22 2.54
CA ARG A 250 -29.04 24.53 2.99
C ARG A 250 -29.64 25.13 4.26
N THR A 251 -29.18 26.30 4.70
CA THR A 251 -29.56 26.91 5.98
C THR A 251 -30.67 27.98 5.84
N ALA A 252 -30.48 29.00 5.01
CA ALA A 252 -31.42 30.12 4.79
C ALA A 252 -31.64 30.45 3.30
N ASP A 253 -32.66 31.25 2.99
CA ASP A 253 -32.92 31.72 1.62
C ASP A 253 -31.77 32.59 1.12
N TRP A 254 -31.09 32.15 0.06
CA TRP A 254 -30.01 32.84 -0.68
C TRP A 254 -28.61 32.86 -0.04
N ASP A 255 -28.33 32.09 1.02
CA ASP A 255 -26.95 31.92 1.49
C ASP A 255 -26.17 30.96 0.58
N TYR A 256 -24.84 31.08 0.55
CA TYR A 256 -23.95 30.20 -0.22
C TYR A 256 -22.85 29.62 0.66
N ASP A 257 -22.71 28.29 0.61
CA ASP A 257 -21.57 27.59 1.18
C ASP A 257 -20.43 27.58 0.15
N PHE A 258 -19.26 28.05 0.55
CA PHE A 258 -18.04 28.04 -0.25
C PHE A 258 -17.05 27.01 0.26
N PHE A 259 -16.46 26.29 -0.68
CA PHE A 259 -15.37 25.34 -0.47
C PHE A 259 -14.20 25.78 -1.35
N VAL A 260 -13.14 26.24 -0.71
CA VAL A 260 -11.96 26.79 -1.39
C VAL A 260 -10.75 25.94 -1.03
N ASP A 261 -10.26 25.19 -2.01
CA ASP A 261 -9.00 24.47 -1.90
C ASP A 261 -7.86 25.43 -2.27
N LEU A 262 -6.82 25.45 -1.44
CA LEU A 262 -5.73 26.39 -1.57
C LEU A 262 -4.38 25.76 -1.25
N ASN A 263 -3.32 26.36 -1.80
CA ASN A 263 -1.94 25.98 -1.53
C ASN A 263 -1.33 27.00 -0.56
N ALA A 264 -1.51 26.78 0.74
CA ALA A 264 -0.87 27.58 1.78
C ALA A 264 0.57 27.10 2.03
N ARG A 265 1.42 28.01 2.49
CA ARG A 265 2.80 27.70 2.89
C ARG A 265 2.89 27.02 4.25
N ASP A 266 2.09 27.48 5.20
CA ASP A 266 2.06 27.02 6.58
C ASP A 266 0.70 27.37 7.24
N GLY A 267 0.45 26.81 8.43
CA GLY A 267 -0.77 27.09 9.19
C GLY A 267 -0.93 28.55 9.60
N VAL A 268 0.16 29.27 9.85
CA VAL A 268 0.12 30.70 10.23
C VAL A 268 -0.43 31.55 9.10
N GLN A 269 -0.09 31.23 7.84
CA GLN A 269 -0.65 31.89 6.67
C GLN A 269 -2.15 31.63 6.55
N VAL A 270 -2.60 30.42 6.89
CA VAL A 270 -4.02 30.05 6.89
C VAL A 270 -4.78 30.80 7.99
N ASP A 271 -4.23 30.88 9.20
CA ASP A 271 -4.85 31.61 10.31
C ASP A 271 -5.10 33.09 9.96
N LYS A 272 -4.15 33.74 9.28
CA LYS A 272 -4.33 35.13 8.80
C LYS A 272 -5.45 35.26 7.77
N VAL A 273 -5.61 34.28 6.88
CA VAL A 273 -6.75 34.25 5.95
C VAL A 273 -8.05 34.06 6.71
N VAL A 274 -8.07 33.18 7.71
CA VAL A 274 -9.24 32.97 8.57
C VAL A 274 -9.61 34.24 9.32
N GLU A 275 -8.65 34.97 9.89
CA GLU A 275 -8.87 36.27 10.55
C GLU A 275 -9.52 37.28 9.59
N GLY A 276 -9.04 37.35 8.34
CA GLY A 276 -9.64 38.20 7.31
C GLY A 276 -11.05 37.76 6.93
N LEU A 277 -11.28 36.45 6.76
CA LEU A 277 -12.60 35.90 6.43
C LEU A 277 -13.61 36.12 7.56
N ARG A 278 -13.18 36.04 8.83
CA ARG A 278 -14.04 36.25 10.00
C ARG A 278 -14.65 37.65 10.08
N GLN A 279 -14.13 38.62 9.33
CA GLN A 279 -14.74 39.96 9.19
C GLN A 279 -16.00 39.95 8.32
N HIS A 280 -16.18 38.91 7.50
CA HIS A 280 -17.23 38.81 6.49
C HIS A 280 -18.19 37.64 6.72
N THR A 281 -17.76 36.64 7.50
CA THR A 281 -18.53 35.46 7.83
C THR A 281 -18.21 34.99 9.26
N THR A 282 -19.22 34.47 9.96
CA THR A 282 -19.04 33.92 11.31
C THR A 282 -18.67 32.44 11.31
N ASP A 283 -18.78 31.78 10.16
CA ASP A 283 -18.56 30.34 9.99
C ASP A 283 -17.41 30.11 9.01
N VAL A 284 -16.22 29.87 9.55
CA VAL A 284 -15.01 29.54 8.78
C VAL A 284 -14.36 28.33 9.42
N ARG A 285 -14.08 27.32 8.61
CA ARG A 285 -13.35 26.11 9.01
C ARG A 285 -12.19 25.82 8.09
N VAL A 286 -11.16 25.26 8.70
CA VAL A 286 -9.93 24.87 8.05
C VAL A 286 -9.81 23.35 8.10
N LEU A 287 -9.64 22.72 6.94
CA LEU A 287 -9.36 21.29 6.84
C LEU A 287 -7.95 21.12 6.29
N GLY A 288 -7.09 20.38 6.99
CA GLY A 288 -5.78 19.93 6.50
C GLY A 288 -4.65 20.94 6.51
N ALA A 289 -4.76 22.03 7.27
CA ALA A 289 -3.63 22.95 7.47
C ALA A 289 -2.88 22.58 8.76
N ASP A 290 -1.72 21.94 8.63
CA ASP A 290 -0.90 21.58 9.79
C ASP A 290 -0.38 22.84 10.49
N GLY A 291 -0.59 22.91 11.81
CA GLY A 291 -0.19 24.06 12.63
C GLY A 291 -1.13 25.26 12.60
N ALA A 292 -2.24 25.22 11.86
CA ALA A 292 -3.29 26.23 11.95
C ALA A 292 -4.22 25.98 13.16
N GLN A 293 -4.75 27.05 13.73
CA GLN A 293 -5.67 26.97 14.86
C GLN A 293 -7.03 26.36 14.42
N ASP A 294 -7.58 25.46 15.23
CA ASP A 294 -8.85 24.75 14.97
C ASP A 294 -8.91 23.96 13.64
N SER A 295 -7.74 23.64 13.06
CA SER A 295 -7.63 22.83 11.85
C SER A 295 -7.96 21.37 12.16
N VAL A 296 -8.81 20.78 11.31
CA VAL A 296 -9.18 19.35 11.39
C VAL A 296 -8.47 18.60 10.27
N PRO A 297 -8.05 17.33 10.47
CA PRO A 297 -7.48 16.53 9.40
C PRO A 297 -8.36 16.56 8.15
N TRP A 298 -7.73 16.75 6.99
CA TRP A 298 -8.43 16.79 5.71
C TRP A 298 -9.12 15.45 5.43
N PHE A 299 -10.30 15.52 4.81
CA PHE A 299 -11.03 14.36 4.33
C PHE A 299 -11.75 14.68 3.01
N PRO A 300 -11.92 13.68 2.12
CA PRO A 300 -12.65 13.85 0.87
C PRO A 300 -14.12 14.15 1.16
N ARG A 301 -14.70 15.09 0.39
CA ARG A 301 -16.11 15.50 0.55
C ARG A 301 -16.99 14.98 -0.57
N LYS A 302 -16.41 14.73 -1.73
CA LYS A 302 -17.04 14.10 -2.89
C LYS A 302 -16.24 12.88 -3.30
N MET A 303 -16.93 11.95 -3.97
CA MET A 303 -16.28 10.77 -4.54
C MET A 303 -15.14 11.13 -5.52
N ALA A 304 -15.24 12.25 -6.23
CA ALA A 304 -14.16 12.75 -7.10
C ALA A 304 -12.89 13.16 -6.33
N ASP A 305 -12.99 13.53 -5.05
CA ASP A 305 -11.80 13.89 -4.25
C ASP A 305 -10.90 12.67 -3.97
N LEU A 306 -11.43 11.45 -4.11
CA LEU A 306 -10.67 10.20 -4.03
C LEU A 306 -9.63 10.07 -5.16
N ASP A 307 -9.80 10.80 -6.27
CA ASP A 307 -8.79 10.88 -7.34
C ASP A 307 -7.42 11.35 -6.85
N THR A 308 -7.42 12.03 -5.71
CA THR A 308 -6.23 12.63 -5.14
C THR A 308 -5.40 11.63 -4.31
N PHE A 309 -5.93 10.41 -4.12
CA PHE A 309 -5.23 9.28 -3.50
C PHE A 309 -4.41 8.48 -4.52
N ALA A 310 -4.71 8.63 -5.82
CA ALA A 310 -4.14 7.81 -6.88
C ALA A 310 -2.59 7.85 -6.96
N GLU A 311 -1.95 8.86 -6.39
CA GLU A 311 -0.48 8.99 -6.37
C GLU A 311 0.15 8.77 -4.98
N LYS A 312 -0.67 8.50 -3.94
CA LYS A 312 -0.23 8.39 -2.54
C LYS A 312 -0.08 6.94 -2.07
N VAL A 313 0.68 6.15 -2.83
CA VAL A 313 0.96 4.75 -2.45
C VAL A 313 2.24 4.66 -1.61
N LEU A 314 2.13 3.94 -0.50
CA LEU A 314 3.21 3.73 0.47
C LEU A 314 4.16 2.63 0.02
N GLU A 315 3.60 1.47 -0.36
CA GLU A 315 4.34 0.24 -0.69
C GLU A 315 3.48 -0.74 -1.49
N MET A 316 4.05 -1.90 -1.86
CA MET A 316 3.39 -2.98 -2.61
C MET A 316 2.82 -2.54 -3.96
N GLY A 317 3.46 -1.55 -4.59
CA GLY A 317 3.11 -1.05 -5.92
C GLY A 317 4.01 -1.62 -7.01
N GLU A 318 4.69 -0.74 -7.75
CA GLU A 318 5.70 -1.12 -8.74
C GLU A 318 7.01 -1.59 -8.08
N GLU A 319 7.36 -1.00 -6.94
CA GLU A 319 8.56 -1.37 -6.19
C GLU A 319 8.27 -2.55 -5.25
N LEU A 320 8.92 -3.68 -5.53
CA LEU A 320 8.81 -4.91 -4.73
C LEU A 320 9.97 -4.99 -3.73
N SER A 321 9.68 -5.53 -2.53
CA SER A 321 10.71 -5.83 -1.54
C SER A 321 11.67 -6.92 -2.04
N SER A 322 12.91 -6.97 -1.53
CA SER A 322 13.90 -7.97 -1.95
C SER A 322 13.48 -9.42 -1.67
N GLU A 323 12.62 -9.61 -0.66
CA GLU A 323 12.10 -10.91 -0.24
C GLU A 323 10.87 -11.35 -1.05
N HIS A 324 10.30 -10.45 -1.87
CA HIS A 324 9.14 -10.76 -2.69
C HIS A 324 9.51 -11.80 -3.77
N PRO A 325 8.70 -12.86 -3.97
CA PRO A 325 9.03 -13.95 -4.91
C PRO A 325 9.27 -13.49 -6.35
N GLY A 326 8.61 -12.41 -6.78
CA GLY A 326 8.78 -11.78 -8.09
C GLY A 326 9.84 -10.65 -8.14
N ALA A 327 10.59 -10.38 -7.06
CA ALA A 327 11.53 -9.24 -7.03
C ALA A 327 12.67 -9.35 -8.05
N ASN A 328 13.07 -10.58 -8.37
CA ASN A 328 14.13 -10.88 -9.34
C ASN A 328 13.58 -11.36 -10.69
N ASP A 329 12.27 -11.29 -10.91
CA ASP A 329 11.62 -11.62 -12.18
C ASP A 329 11.34 -10.32 -12.96
N PRO A 330 12.10 -10.02 -14.04
CA PRO A 330 11.90 -8.80 -14.82
C PRO A 330 10.53 -8.73 -15.50
N ALA A 331 9.98 -9.88 -15.92
CA ALA A 331 8.69 -9.93 -16.60
C ALA A 331 7.56 -9.63 -15.62
N TYR A 332 7.60 -10.22 -14.41
CA TYR A 332 6.62 -9.91 -13.36
C TYR A 332 6.69 -8.44 -12.92
N ARG A 333 7.90 -7.87 -12.82
CA ARG A 333 8.07 -6.44 -12.46
C ARG A 333 7.50 -5.49 -13.52
N GLU A 334 7.77 -5.76 -14.79
CA GLU A 334 7.18 -4.96 -15.89
C GLU A 334 5.66 -5.11 -15.90
N ARG A 335 5.15 -6.34 -15.71
CA ARG A 335 3.71 -6.61 -15.62
C ARG A 335 3.05 -5.84 -14.46
N ARG A 336 3.70 -5.75 -13.30
CA ARG A 336 3.25 -4.92 -12.17
C ARG A 336 3.23 -3.44 -12.54
N ALA A 337 4.31 -2.93 -13.15
CA ALA A 337 4.39 -1.54 -13.58
C ALA A 337 3.27 -1.17 -14.56
N ASP A 338 2.94 -2.05 -15.51
CA ASP A 338 1.86 -1.85 -16.48
C ASP A 338 0.49 -1.75 -15.80
N ILE A 339 0.18 -2.68 -14.88
CA ILE A 339 -1.09 -2.66 -14.14
C ILE A 339 -1.19 -1.43 -13.24
N THR A 340 -0.12 -1.09 -12.53
CA THR A 340 -0.02 0.11 -11.70
C THR A 340 -0.21 1.39 -12.53
N ARG A 341 0.29 1.45 -13.77
CA ARG A 341 0.10 2.59 -14.67
C ARG A 341 -1.37 2.79 -15.04
N MET A 342 -2.12 1.71 -15.25
CA MET A 342 -3.56 1.78 -15.49
C MET A 342 -4.32 2.32 -14.28
N ALA A 343 -4.02 1.80 -13.07
CA ALA A 343 -4.61 2.29 -11.83
C ALA A 343 -4.32 3.78 -11.59
N LYS A 344 -3.10 4.24 -11.92
CA LYS A 344 -2.70 5.66 -11.82
C LYS A 344 -3.50 6.57 -12.74
N ALA A 345 -3.85 6.10 -13.93
CA ALA A 345 -4.57 6.88 -14.94
C ALA A 345 -6.07 7.01 -14.62
N PHE A 346 -6.64 6.08 -13.84
CA PHE A 346 -8.06 6.04 -13.52
C PHE A 346 -8.56 7.32 -12.82
N ARG A 347 -9.71 7.82 -13.24
CA ARG A 347 -10.42 8.94 -12.59
C ARG A 347 -11.86 8.57 -12.27
N THR A 348 -12.42 9.22 -11.25
CA THR A 348 -13.82 8.99 -10.84
C THR A 348 -14.76 9.29 -12.01
N GLY A 349 -15.58 8.30 -12.38
CA GLY A 349 -16.52 8.38 -13.49
C GLY A 349 -16.08 7.59 -14.73
N ASP A 350 -14.79 7.28 -14.86
CA ASP A 350 -14.29 6.36 -15.88
C ASP A 350 -14.65 4.92 -15.52
N PRO A 351 -14.83 4.01 -16.51
CA PRO A 351 -14.88 2.59 -16.24
C PRO A 351 -13.51 2.09 -15.73
N VAL A 352 -13.51 1.10 -14.84
CA VAL A 352 -12.27 0.49 -14.36
C VAL A 352 -11.54 -0.16 -15.54
N PRO A 353 -10.21 0.08 -15.72
CA PRO A 353 -9.47 -0.44 -16.86
C PRO A 353 -9.50 -1.96 -16.93
N HIS A 354 -9.73 -2.48 -18.13
CA HIS A 354 -9.66 -3.91 -18.41
C HIS A 354 -8.21 -4.40 -18.37
N VAL A 355 -7.96 -5.55 -17.75
CA VAL A 355 -6.65 -6.19 -17.73
C VAL A 355 -6.70 -7.48 -18.52
N ASP A 356 -5.93 -7.54 -19.59
CA ASP A 356 -5.75 -8.77 -20.38
C ASP A 356 -4.83 -9.73 -19.61
N TYR A 357 -5.41 -10.54 -18.71
CA TYR A 357 -4.67 -11.51 -17.91
C TYR A 357 -4.07 -12.62 -18.77
N THR A 358 -2.80 -12.93 -18.52
CA THR A 358 -2.08 -14.00 -19.23
C THR A 358 -2.59 -15.38 -18.81
N PRO A 359 -2.34 -16.43 -19.62
CA PRO A 359 -2.67 -17.80 -19.22
C PRO A 359 -2.02 -18.25 -17.91
N GLU A 360 -0.82 -17.77 -17.60
CA GLU A 360 -0.12 -18.09 -16.34
C GLU A 360 -0.79 -17.42 -15.13
N GLU A 361 -1.21 -16.16 -15.27
CA GLU A 361 -1.97 -15.43 -14.26
C GLU A 361 -3.32 -16.14 -13.99
N ASN A 362 -4.06 -16.47 -15.05
CA ASN A 362 -5.32 -17.23 -14.92
C ASN A 362 -5.11 -18.61 -14.29
N ALA A 363 -3.98 -19.29 -14.55
CA ALA A 363 -3.65 -20.56 -13.92
C ALA A 363 -3.34 -20.41 -12.42
N ALA A 364 -2.68 -19.34 -12.00
CA ALA A 364 -2.44 -19.03 -10.58
C ALA A 364 -3.75 -18.77 -9.85
N TRP A 365 -4.64 -17.97 -10.43
CA TRP A 365 -6.00 -17.74 -9.93
C TRP A 365 -6.78 -19.04 -9.78
N GLY A 366 -6.81 -19.89 -10.82
CA GLY A 366 -7.54 -21.15 -10.78
C GLY A 366 -7.07 -22.10 -9.68
N GLN A 367 -5.78 -22.10 -9.34
CA GLN A 367 -5.25 -22.88 -8.21
C GLN A 367 -5.80 -22.40 -6.88
N VAL A 368 -5.82 -21.09 -6.65
CA VAL A 368 -6.35 -20.47 -5.43
C VAL A 368 -7.87 -20.67 -5.34
N TYR A 369 -8.59 -20.40 -6.43
CA TYR A 369 -10.04 -20.55 -6.54
C TYR A 369 -10.51 -21.96 -6.17
N ARG A 370 -9.93 -22.99 -6.81
CA ARG A 370 -10.31 -24.39 -6.56
C ARG A 370 -10.08 -24.81 -5.11
N ARG A 371 -9.01 -24.34 -4.47
CA ARG A 371 -8.71 -24.69 -3.08
C ARG A 371 -9.67 -24.02 -2.11
N LEU A 372 -9.92 -22.73 -2.27
CA LEU A 372 -10.76 -21.96 -1.35
C LEU A 372 -12.25 -22.30 -1.47
N THR A 373 -12.76 -22.48 -2.69
CA THR A 373 -14.18 -22.85 -2.91
C THR A 373 -14.58 -24.20 -2.31
N GLN A 374 -13.62 -25.11 -2.10
CA GLN A 374 -13.86 -26.33 -1.33
C GLN A 374 -14.08 -26.05 0.17
N LEU A 375 -13.37 -25.07 0.73
CA LEU A 375 -13.42 -24.72 2.15
C LEU A 375 -14.60 -23.79 2.49
N TYR A 376 -15.05 -22.94 1.57
CA TYR A 376 -16.12 -21.98 1.84
C TYR A 376 -17.40 -22.61 2.36
N LYS A 377 -17.79 -23.77 1.84
CA LYS A 377 -19.00 -24.49 2.26
C LYS A 377 -19.04 -24.78 3.76
N THR A 378 -17.87 -25.01 4.36
CA THR A 378 -17.74 -25.39 5.77
C THR A 378 -17.23 -24.25 6.65
N HIS A 379 -16.44 -23.33 6.12
CA HIS A 379 -15.73 -22.31 6.91
C HIS A 379 -16.26 -20.89 6.73
N ALA A 380 -16.75 -20.51 5.54
CA ALA A 380 -17.21 -19.15 5.29
C ALA A 380 -18.59 -18.88 5.89
N CYS A 381 -18.87 -17.64 6.27
CA CYS A 381 -20.17 -17.25 6.78
C CYS A 381 -21.27 -17.38 5.71
N ARG A 382 -22.53 -17.54 6.15
CA ARG A 382 -23.69 -17.67 5.25
C ARG A 382 -23.79 -16.55 4.20
N GLU A 383 -23.41 -15.32 4.52
CA GLU A 383 -23.51 -14.17 3.61
C GLU A 383 -22.56 -14.34 2.42
N HIS A 384 -21.31 -14.75 2.68
CA HIS A 384 -20.35 -15.10 1.63
C HIS A 384 -20.89 -16.25 0.76
N GLN A 385 -21.37 -17.33 1.39
CA GLN A 385 -21.91 -18.49 0.67
C GLN A 385 -23.17 -18.17 -0.14
N TYR A 386 -23.96 -17.18 0.28
CA TYR A 386 -25.16 -16.72 -0.42
C TYR A 386 -24.79 -15.89 -1.67
N VAL A 387 -23.83 -14.98 -1.55
CA VAL A 387 -23.42 -14.09 -2.63
C VAL A 387 -22.55 -14.81 -3.67
N PHE A 388 -21.68 -15.73 -3.26
CA PHE A 388 -20.67 -16.32 -4.14
C PHE A 388 -21.25 -16.94 -5.43
N PRO A 389 -22.35 -17.72 -5.40
CA PRO A 389 -22.98 -18.21 -6.63
C PRO A 389 -23.50 -17.11 -7.56
N LEU A 390 -23.88 -15.93 -7.02
CA LEU A 390 -24.30 -14.78 -7.82
C LEU A 390 -23.11 -14.14 -8.54
N LEU A 391 -21.93 -14.14 -7.91
CA LEU A 391 -20.68 -13.70 -8.55
C LEU A 391 -20.26 -14.65 -9.69
N GLU A 392 -20.46 -15.96 -9.52
CA GLU A 392 -20.25 -16.95 -10.59
C GLU A 392 -21.17 -16.68 -11.79
N GLN A 393 -22.45 -16.38 -11.53
CA GLN A 393 -23.46 -16.16 -12.56
C GLN A 393 -23.32 -14.81 -13.29
N ASN A 394 -22.97 -13.75 -12.57
CA ASN A 394 -23.07 -12.37 -13.08
C ASN A 394 -21.71 -11.69 -13.30
N CYS A 395 -20.65 -12.17 -12.64
CA CYS A 395 -19.33 -11.52 -12.66
C CYS A 395 -18.24 -12.36 -13.32
N GLY A 396 -18.55 -13.58 -13.78
CA GLY A 396 -17.59 -14.46 -14.43
C GLY A 396 -16.63 -15.16 -13.45
N TYR A 397 -16.99 -15.26 -12.17
CA TYR A 397 -16.20 -16.04 -11.21
C TYR A 397 -16.19 -17.51 -11.65
N SER A 398 -14.98 -18.02 -11.87
CA SER A 398 -14.73 -19.41 -12.23
C SER A 398 -13.26 -19.73 -11.94
N ASP A 399 -12.86 -20.99 -12.07
CA ASP A 399 -11.46 -21.38 -11.93
C ASP A 399 -10.63 -21.19 -13.23
N LYS A 400 -11.22 -20.57 -14.26
CA LYS A 400 -10.62 -20.45 -15.60
C LYS A 400 -10.06 -19.08 -15.90
N GLU A 401 -10.77 -18.02 -15.49
CA GLU A 401 -10.42 -16.64 -15.82
C GLU A 401 -10.62 -15.74 -14.59
N ILE A 402 -9.72 -14.77 -14.42
CA ILE A 402 -9.81 -13.76 -13.37
C ILE A 402 -10.94 -12.77 -13.73
N PRO A 403 -11.90 -12.51 -12.83
CA PRO A 403 -12.95 -11.52 -13.06
C PRO A 403 -12.40 -10.10 -13.23
N GLN A 404 -13.03 -9.32 -14.11
CA GLN A 404 -12.67 -7.92 -14.30
C GLN A 404 -13.31 -7.04 -13.23
N LEU A 405 -12.53 -6.15 -12.62
CA LEU A 405 -13.00 -5.26 -11.56
C LEU A 405 -14.21 -4.41 -11.98
N GLU A 406 -14.27 -3.97 -13.24
CA GLU A 406 -15.41 -3.18 -13.74
C GLU A 406 -16.74 -3.96 -13.64
N THR A 407 -16.74 -5.24 -14.00
CA THR A 407 -17.93 -6.09 -13.92
C THR A 407 -18.36 -6.29 -12.47
N VAL A 408 -17.40 -6.57 -11.59
CA VAL A 408 -17.65 -6.74 -10.15
C VAL A 408 -18.14 -5.43 -9.53
N SER A 409 -17.53 -4.29 -9.87
CA SER A 409 -17.91 -2.95 -9.41
C SER A 409 -19.36 -2.61 -9.74
N ARG A 410 -19.82 -2.93 -10.95
CA ARG A 410 -21.23 -2.74 -11.35
C ARG A 410 -22.18 -3.63 -10.55
N PHE A 411 -21.83 -4.91 -10.38
CA PHE A 411 -22.63 -5.83 -9.58
C PHE A 411 -22.76 -5.35 -8.13
N LEU A 412 -21.65 -4.95 -7.49
CA LEU A 412 -21.68 -4.40 -6.12
C LEU A 412 -22.50 -3.12 -6.03
N LYS A 413 -22.45 -2.29 -7.08
CA LYS A 413 -23.22 -1.05 -7.12
C LYS A 413 -24.72 -1.33 -7.16
N ASP A 414 -25.13 -2.34 -7.92
CA ASP A 414 -26.53 -2.74 -8.04
C ASP A 414 -27.04 -3.46 -6.79
N CYS A 415 -26.16 -4.12 -6.02
CA CYS A 415 -26.51 -4.76 -4.74
C CYS A 415 -26.61 -3.78 -3.58
N THR A 416 -25.55 -3.01 -3.34
CA THR A 416 -25.39 -2.20 -2.12
C THR A 416 -24.87 -0.79 -2.40
N GLY A 417 -24.70 -0.39 -3.65
CA GLY A 417 -24.07 0.87 -4.01
C GLY A 417 -22.55 0.90 -3.79
N PHE A 418 -21.92 -0.22 -3.39
CA PHE A 418 -20.46 -0.32 -3.35
C PHE A 418 -19.86 -0.26 -4.75
N GLN A 419 -18.71 0.38 -4.87
CA GLN A 419 -17.97 0.47 -6.12
C GLN A 419 -16.50 0.14 -5.88
N ILE A 420 -15.86 -0.45 -6.87
CA ILE A 420 -14.43 -0.73 -6.85
C ILE A 420 -13.68 0.37 -7.59
N ARG A 421 -12.56 0.79 -7.00
CA ARG A 421 -11.59 1.71 -7.58
C ARG A 421 -10.23 1.02 -7.68
N PRO A 422 -9.59 0.97 -8.86
CA PRO A 422 -8.27 0.38 -8.98
C PRO A 422 -7.24 1.21 -8.19
N VAL A 423 -6.35 0.53 -7.47
CA VAL A 423 -5.27 1.17 -6.71
C VAL A 423 -3.91 0.58 -7.10
N MET A 424 -2.88 1.42 -7.04
CA MET A 424 -1.53 1.00 -7.42
C MET A 424 -0.89 0.06 -6.40
N GLY A 425 -1.31 0.11 -5.13
CA GLY A 425 -0.72 -0.60 -3.98
C GLY A 425 -1.34 -0.08 -2.67
N LEU A 426 -0.64 -0.22 -1.54
CA LEU A 426 -1.16 0.16 -0.22
C LEU A 426 -1.26 1.70 -0.06
N LEU A 427 -2.45 2.17 0.30
CA LEU A 427 -2.70 3.55 0.70
C LEU A 427 -2.40 3.76 2.20
N THR A 428 -2.35 5.02 2.63
CA THR A 428 -2.41 5.31 4.07
C THR A 428 -3.73 4.81 4.66
N SER A 429 -3.73 4.38 5.93
CA SER A 429 -4.96 3.92 6.59
C SER A 429 -6.07 4.99 6.53
N ARG A 430 -5.70 6.27 6.64
CA ARG A 430 -6.66 7.39 6.52
C ARG A 430 -7.31 7.42 5.13
N ASP A 431 -6.51 7.40 4.07
CA ASP A 431 -7.04 7.50 2.69
C ASP A 431 -7.87 6.27 2.33
N PHE A 432 -7.43 5.08 2.74
CA PHE A 432 -8.15 3.83 2.54
C PHE A 432 -9.50 3.83 3.28
N LEU A 433 -9.50 4.11 4.60
CA LEU A 433 -10.72 4.13 5.40
C LEU A 433 -11.69 5.24 4.95
N ASN A 434 -11.19 6.43 4.60
CA ASN A 434 -12.02 7.53 4.11
C ASN A 434 -12.85 7.13 2.87
N ALA A 435 -12.32 6.24 2.02
CA ALA A 435 -13.01 5.79 0.82
C ALA A 435 -14.29 4.99 1.12
N PHE A 436 -14.29 4.22 2.22
CA PHE A 436 -15.46 3.45 2.64
C PHE A 436 -16.67 4.34 2.99
N ALA A 437 -16.44 5.60 3.40
CA ALA A 437 -17.54 6.54 3.63
C ALA A 437 -18.40 6.77 2.37
N PHE A 438 -17.81 6.57 1.19
CA PHE A 438 -18.44 6.68 -0.12
C PHE A 438 -18.88 5.32 -0.69
N ARG A 439 -18.78 4.23 0.09
CA ARG A 439 -18.89 2.85 -0.39
C ARG A 439 -17.91 2.57 -1.55
N VAL A 440 -16.71 3.12 -1.48
CA VAL A 440 -15.66 2.89 -2.48
C VAL A 440 -14.57 2.01 -1.87
N PHE A 441 -14.35 0.86 -2.49
CA PHE A 441 -13.27 -0.06 -2.13
C PHE A 441 -12.09 0.10 -3.10
N HIS A 442 -10.91 0.40 -2.56
CA HIS A 442 -9.67 0.43 -3.34
C HIS A 442 -9.13 -1.00 -3.47
N SER A 443 -9.04 -1.50 -4.70
CA SER A 443 -8.66 -2.89 -5.00
C SER A 443 -7.48 -2.92 -5.97
N THR A 444 -6.52 -3.80 -5.72
CA THR A 444 -5.45 -4.06 -6.68
C THR A 444 -5.94 -4.91 -7.86
N GLN A 445 -5.24 -4.81 -9.00
CA GLN A 445 -5.53 -5.61 -10.20
C GLN A 445 -4.44 -6.62 -10.53
N TYR A 446 -3.30 -6.60 -9.83
CA TYR A 446 -2.24 -7.56 -10.08
C TYR A 446 -2.51 -8.87 -9.33
N ILE A 447 -1.99 -9.98 -9.86
CA ILE A 447 -2.04 -11.28 -9.19
C ILE A 447 -0.69 -11.62 -8.57
N ARG A 448 -0.71 -12.39 -7.48
CA ARG A 448 0.47 -12.96 -6.83
C ARG A 448 1.37 -13.73 -7.78
N HIS A 449 2.64 -13.83 -7.43
CA HIS A 449 3.63 -14.53 -8.25
C HIS A 449 3.35 -16.06 -8.34
N PRO A 450 3.38 -16.66 -9.55
CA PRO A 450 3.03 -18.08 -9.76
C PRO A 450 3.87 -19.11 -8.99
N SER A 451 5.09 -18.76 -8.59
CA SER A 451 5.96 -19.67 -7.81
C SER A 451 5.48 -19.92 -6.38
N LYS A 452 4.60 -19.06 -5.84
CA LYS A 452 4.01 -19.19 -4.50
C LYS A 452 2.50 -18.87 -4.56
N PRO A 453 1.69 -19.67 -5.26
CA PRO A 453 0.27 -19.35 -5.49
C PRO A 453 -0.55 -19.34 -4.19
N PHE A 454 -0.08 -20.04 -3.17
CA PHE A 454 -0.76 -20.24 -1.89
C PHE A 454 -0.32 -19.26 -0.79
N TYR A 455 0.58 -18.33 -1.08
CA TYR A 455 1.04 -17.35 -0.10
C TYR A 455 1.38 -16.02 -0.77
N THR A 456 0.81 -14.93 -0.25
CA THR A 456 1.21 -13.57 -0.60
C THR A 456 1.09 -12.68 0.65
N PRO A 457 2.09 -11.85 0.97
CA PRO A 457 1.96 -10.79 1.97
C PRO A 457 1.25 -9.56 1.42
N GLU A 458 1.05 -9.48 0.09
CA GLU A 458 0.37 -8.37 -0.58
C GLU A 458 -1.09 -8.72 -0.86
N PRO A 459 -2.02 -7.75 -0.78
CA PRO A 459 -3.42 -7.93 -1.15
C PRO A 459 -3.55 -7.95 -2.68
N ASP A 460 -3.27 -9.10 -3.31
CA ASP A 460 -3.43 -9.30 -4.74
C ASP A 460 -4.90 -9.49 -5.13
N VAL A 461 -5.21 -9.48 -6.43
CA VAL A 461 -6.59 -9.61 -6.95
C VAL A 461 -7.35 -10.84 -6.42
N CYS A 462 -6.65 -11.92 -6.04
CA CYS A 462 -7.29 -13.06 -5.38
C CYS A 462 -7.87 -12.69 -4.00
N HIS A 463 -7.10 -11.94 -3.19
CA HIS A 463 -7.55 -11.45 -1.89
C HIS A 463 -8.76 -10.52 -2.05
N GLU A 464 -8.67 -9.58 -2.99
CA GLU A 464 -9.73 -8.59 -3.22
C GLU A 464 -11.04 -9.25 -3.68
N LEU A 465 -10.97 -10.15 -4.66
CA LEU A 465 -12.16 -10.70 -5.30
C LEU A 465 -12.76 -11.89 -4.54
N LEU A 466 -11.95 -12.71 -3.87
CA LEU A 466 -12.44 -13.89 -3.16
C LEU A 466 -12.72 -13.62 -1.68
N GLY A 467 -12.00 -12.66 -1.09
CA GLY A 467 -12.17 -12.24 0.29
C GLY A 467 -13.16 -11.11 0.45
N HIS A 468 -12.84 -9.92 -0.07
CA HIS A 468 -13.63 -8.71 0.18
C HIS A 468 -14.93 -8.61 -0.63
N ALA A 469 -14.85 -8.76 -1.96
CA ALA A 469 -15.96 -8.46 -2.86
C ALA A 469 -17.29 -9.17 -2.49
N PRO A 470 -17.31 -10.46 -2.10
CA PRO A 470 -18.56 -11.14 -1.75
C PRO A 470 -19.32 -10.46 -0.60
N LEU A 471 -18.61 -9.99 0.43
CA LEU A 471 -19.28 -9.36 1.58
C LEU A 471 -19.71 -7.93 1.29
N PHE A 472 -19.07 -7.21 0.37
CA PHE A 472 -19.57 -5.89 -0.03
C PHE A 472 -20.92 -5.94 -0.76
N ALA A 473 -21.34 -7.11 -1.26
CA ALA A 473 -22.68 -7.30 -1.81
C ALA A 473 -23.75 -7.58 -0.74
N ASP A 474 -23.36 -7.84 0.51
CA ASP A 474 -24.28 -7.96 1.64
C ASP A 474 -24.64 -6.58 2.21
N PRO A 475 -25.93 -6.24 2.36
CA PRO A 475 -26.33 -4.91 2.84
C PRO A 475 -25.82 -4.56 4.24
N ASP A 476 -25.87 -5.49 5.20
CA ASP A 476 -25.46 -5.20 6.59
C ASP A 476 -23.94 -5.04 6.69
N PHE A 477 -23.18 -5.84 5.95
CA PHE A 477 -21.71 -5.69 5.88
C PHE A 477 -21.28 -4.43 5.14
N ALA A 478 -21.98 -4.06 4.07
CA ALA A 478 -21.75 -2.80 3.37
C ALA A 478 -22.01 -1.59 4.28
N ASP A 479 -23.10 -1.62 5.02
CA ASP A 479 -23.46 -0.62 6.03
C ASP A 479 -22.41 -0.53 7.16
N PHE A 480 -21.96 -1.68 7.67
CA PHE A 480 -20.88 -1.78 8.66
C PHE A 480 -19.57 -1.17 8.14
N SER A 481 -19.16 -1.53 6.94
CA SER A 481 -17.93 -1.04 6.31
C SER A 481 -18.00 0.47 6.08
N GLN A 482 -19.16 0.98 5.63
CA GLN A 482 -19.37 2.41 5.47
C GLN A 482 -19.34 3.16 6.81
N GLU A 483 -19.83 2.57 7.90
CA GLU A 483 -19.79 3.18 9.23
C GLU A 483 -18.34 3.41 9.70
N ILE A 484 -17.44 2.44 9.50
CA ILE A 484 -16.00 2.62 9.74
C ILE A 484 -15.45 3.78 8.89
N GLY A 485 -15.86 3.85 7.61
CA GLY A 485 -15.45 4.93 6.73
C GLY A 485 -15.93 6.31 7.24
N LEU A 486 -17.19 6.43 7.64
CA LEU A 486 -17.75 7.67 8.19
C LEU A 486 -17.08 8.08 9.51
N ALA A 487 -16.70 7.11 10.34
CA ALA A 487 -15.92 7.33 11.55
C ALA A 487 -14.54 7.94 11.23
N SER A 488 -13.89 7.50 10.15
CA SER A 488 -12.54 7.96 9.79
C SER A 488 -12.45 9.41 9.29
N LEU A 489 -13.56 9.97 8.77
CA LEU A 489 -13.58 11.32 8.20
C LEU A 489 -13.28 12.38 9.28
N GLY A 490 -12.15 13.07 9.12
CA GLY A 490 -11.68 14.10 10.05
C GLY A 490 -11.22 13.57 11.42
N ALA A 491 -11.09 12.26 11.60
CA ALA A 491 -10.60 11.66 12.83
C ALA A 491 -9.12 12.01 13.06
N SER A 492 -8.66 12.03 14.32
CA SER A 492 -7.24 12.20 14.64
C SER A 492 -6.39 11.03 14.13
N ASP A 493 -5.07 11.19 14.00
CA ASP A 493 -4.20 10.07 13.59
C ASP A 493 -4.21 8.91 14.59
N GLU A 494 -4.42 9.21 15.88
CA GLU A 494 -4.59 8.20 16.92
C GLU A 494 -5.88 7.40 16.70
N ASP A 495 -6.98 8.09 16.41
CA ASP A 495 -8.26 7.44 16.14
C ASP A 495 -8.26 6.68 14.82
N ILE A 496 -7.54 7.15 13.80
CA ILE A 496 -7.32 6.38 12.56
C ILE A 496 -6.60 5.07 12.85
N LYS A 497 -5.59 5.05 13.73
CA LYS A 497 -4.92 3.80 14.13
C LYS A 497 -5.90 2.84 14.81
N LYS A 498 -6.73 3.35 15.73
CA LYS A 498 -7.77 2.55 16.41
C LYS A 498 -8.77 1.97 15.40
N LEU A 499 -9.25 2.79 14.46
CA LEU A 499 -10.17 2.35 13.40
C LEU A 499 -9.52 1.34 12.45
N ALA A 500 -8.23 1.50 12.12
CA ALA A 500 -7.49 0.53 11.32
C ALA A 500 -7.35 -0.82 12.04
N THR A 501 -7.11 -0.81 13.36
CA THR A 501 -7.11 -2.04 14.18
C THR A 501 -8.50 -2.68 14.25
N ILE A 502 -9.56 -1.89 14.39
CA ILE A 502 -10.94 -2.41 14.31
C ILE A 502 -11.18 -3.06 12.95
N PHE A 503 -10.79 -2.39 11.85
CA PHE A 503 -10.91 -2.92 10.50
C PHE A 503 -10.14 -4.24 10.34
N TRP A 504 -8.91 -4.31 10.85
CA TRP A 504 -8.09 -5.52 10.85
C TRP A 504 -8.80 -6.70 11.52
N PHE A 505 -9.31 -6.51 12.74
CA PHE A 505 -9.97 -7.58 13.48
C PHE A 505 -11.42 -7.86 13.04
N THR A 506 -11.93 -7.14 12.04
CA THR A 506 -13.27 -7.33 11.50
C THR A 506 -13.22 -7.62 10.00
N ALA A 507 -13.16 -6.61 9.15
CA ALA A 507 -13.19 -6.77 7.70
C ALA A 507 -12.03 -7.65 7.16
N GLU A 508 -10.86 -7.67 7.81
CA GLU A 508 -9.72 -8.49 7.37
C GLU A 508 -9.66 -9.88 8.02
N PHE A 509 -9.78 -9.96 9.34
CA PHE A 509 -9.62 -11.20 10.11
C PHE A 509 -10.79 -11.51 11.05
N GLY A 510 -11.99 -11.03 10.72
CA GLY A 510 -13.17 -11.23 11.54
C GLY A 510 -13.79 -12.63 11.42
N VAL A 511 -14.33 -13.09 12.54
CA VAL A 511 -15.14 -14.32 12.66
C VAL A 511 -16.54 -13.92 13.14
N CYS A 512 -17.58 -14.61 12.68
CA CYS A 512 -18.95 -14.37 13.14
C CYS A 512 -19.57 -15.63 13.74
N ARG A 513 -20.58 -15.43 14.59
CA ARG A 513 -21.36 -16.51 15.18
C ARG A 513 -22.55 -16.85 14.28
N GLN A 514 -22.74 -18.13 13.99
CA GLN A 514 -23.91 -18.63 13.25
C GLN A 514 -24.49 -19.85 13.98
N GLY A 515 -25.50 -19.58 14.81
CA GLY A 515 -25.99 -20.58 15.77
C GLY A 515 -24.90 -20.92 16.79
N ASP A 516 -24.61 -22.21 16.94
CA ASP A 516 -23.57 -22.71 17.84
C ASP A 516 -22.17 -22.77 17.19
N GLU A 517 -22.05 -22.45 15.90
CA GLU A 517 -20.79 -22.50 15.16
C GLU A 517 -20.16 -21.11 14.95
N LEU A 518 -18.84 -21.10 14.76
CA LEU A 518 -18.09 -19.94 14.29
C LEU A 518 -17.80 -20.07 12.79
N LYS A 519 -17.90 -18.97 12.06
CA LYS A 519 -17.61 -18.89 10.62
C LYS A 519 -16.73 -17.68 10.31
N ALA A 520 -15.86 -17.80 9.32
CA ALA A 520 -15.00 -16.72 8.89
C ALA A 520 -15.74 -15.77 7.94
N TYR A 521 -15.52 -14.47 8.13
CA TYR A 521 -15.95 -13.44 7.18
C TYR A 521 -14.80 -12.49 6.80
N GLY A 522 -13.72 -12.43 7.58
CA GLY A 522 -12.56 -11.62 7.24
C GLY A 522 -11.96 -11.98 5.88
N ALA A 523 -11.65 -10.98 5.05
CA ALA A 523 -11.09 -11.18 3.72
C ALA A 523 -9.73 -11.89 3.72
N GLY A 524 -8.87 -11.59 4.69
CA GLY A 524 -7.62 -12.30 4.94
C GLY A 524 -7.82 -13.79 5.19
N LEU A 525 -8.88 -14.17 5.91
CA LEU A 525 -9.25 -15.57 6.12
C LEU A 525 -9.79 -16.20 4.84
N LEU A 526 -10.75 -15.54 4.19
CA LEU A 526 -11.44 -16.07 3.01
C LEU A 526 -10.53 -16.16 1.76
N SER A 527 -9.35 -15.56 1.79
CA SER A 527 -8.34 -15.61 0.73
C SER A 527 -7.09 -16.43 1.08
N SER A 528 -7.01 -16.96 2.30
CA SER A 528 -5.88 -17.74 2.81
C SER A 528 -6.37 -19.10 3.33
N PHE A 529 -6.19 -20.16 2.55
CA PHE A 529 -6.68 -21.50 2.92
C PHE A 529 -6.13 -21.98 4.28
N GLY A 530 -4.85 -21.72 4.57
CA GLY A 530 -4.21 -22.15 5.80
C GLY A 530 -4.74 -21.41 7.02
N GLU A 531 -4.97 -20.10 6.88
CA GLU A 531 -5.50 -19.29 7.98
C GLU A 531 -7.01 -19.48 8.15
N LEU A 532 -7.73 -19.81 7.07
CA LEU A 532 -9.15 -20.17 7.13
C LEU A 532 -9.39 -21.41 8.00
N GLU A 533 -8.60 -22.47 7.79
CA GLU A 533 -8.66 -23.69 8.61
C GLU A 533 -8.18 -23.43 10.05
N TYR A 534 -7.09 -22.66 10.20
CA TYR A 534 -6.52 -22.33 11.51
C TYR A 534 -7.46 -21.47 12.37
N SER A 535 -8.08 -20.45 11.79
CA SER A 535 -8.91 -19.46 12.51
C SER A 535 -10.16 -20.05 13.15
N LEU A 536 -10.65 -21.20 12.66
CA LEU A 536 -11.81 -21.92 13.22
C LEU A 536 -11.39 -23.17 14.03
N SER A 537 -10.09 -23.39 14.22
CA SER A 537 -9.57 -24.46 15.07
C SER A 537 -9.65 -24.11 16.56
N GLN A 538 -9.25 -25.04 17.43
CA GLN A 538 -9.15 -24.81 18.89
C GLN A 538 -7.81 -24.18 19.32
N ILE A 539 -6.95 -23.80 18.35
CA ILE A 539 -5.62 -23.28 18.61
C ILE A 539 -5.63 -21.76 18.92
N PRO A 540 -6.24 -20.89 18.09
CA PRO A 540 -6.29 -19.47 18.39
C PRO A 540 -7.31 -19.14 19.47
N GLU A 541 -7.19 -17.97 20.08
CA GLU A 541 -8.16 -17.46 21.03
C GLU A 541 -9.30 -16.71 20.30
N HIS A 542 -10.55 -16.98 20.67
CA HIS A 542 -11.72 -16.23 20.19
C HIS A 542 -12.28 -15.33 21.29
N ARG A 543 -12.38 -14.02 21.00
CA ARG A 543 -12.91 -13.00 21.93
C ARG A 543 -14.16 -12.34 21.35
N PRO A 544 -15.12 -11.90 22.18
CA PRO A 544 -16.25 -11.11 21.67
C PRO A 544 -15.76 -9.78 21.11
N PHE A 545 -16.33 -9.35 19.97
CA PHE A 545 -16.02 -8.05 19.38
C PHE A 545 -16.53 -6.91 20.27
N GLU A 546 -15.57 -6.17 20.83
CA GLU A 546 -15.78 -5.00 21.68
C GLU A 546 -14.80 -3.89 21.22
N PRO A 547 -15.25 -2.88 20.45
CA PRO A 547 -14.37 -1.91 19.79
C PRO A 547 -13.32 -1.26 20.70
N GLU A 548 -13.68 -0.93 21.95
CA GLU A 548 -12.77 -0.31 22.92
C GLU A 548 -11.55 -1.20 23.26
N LYS A 549 -11.77 -2.52 23.35
CA LYS A 549 -10.70 -3.50 23.60
C LYS A 549 -9.99 -3.88 22.31
N THR A 550 -10.75 -4.08 21.23
CA THR A 550 -10.23 -4.48 19.93
C THR A 550 -9.29 -3.40 19.38
N ALA A 551 -9.64 -2.12 19.45
CA ALA A 551 -8.89 -1.00 18.90
C ALA A 551 -7.44 -0.85 19.42
N VAL A 552 -7.15 -1.39 20.60
CA VAL A 552 -5.83 -1.32 21.26
C VAL A 552 -5.08 -2.65 21.27
N THR A 553 -5.64 -3.68 20.61
CA THR A 553 -5.02 -5.01 20.54
C THR A 553 -3.92 -5.03 19.47
N GLU A 554 -2.72 -5.48 19.85
CA GLU A 554 -1.61 -5.68 18.91
C GLU A 554 -1.80 -6.95 18.07
N TYR A 555 -1.31 -6.95 16.83
CA TYR A 555 -1.45 -8.08 15.91
C TYR A 555 -0.19 -8.27 15.04
N PRO A 556 0.16 -9.53 14.70
CA PRO A 556 1.18 -9.82 13.71
C PRO A 556 0.62 -9.70 12.29
N ILE A 557 1.43 -9.18 11.35
CA ILE A 557 1.05 -9.09 9.92
C ILE A 557 1.69 -10.20 9.06
N THR A 558 2.65 -10.95 9.60
CA THR A 558 3.43 -11.96 8.85
C THR A 558 3.17 -13.39 9.30
N THR A 559 2.32 -13.59 10.32
CA THR A 559 1.96 -14.92 10.86
C THR A 559 0.45 -14.98 11.07
N PHE A 560 -0.08 -16.19 11.26
CA PHE A 560 -1.50 -16.35 11.59
C PHE A 560 -1.86 -15.61 12.89
N GLN A 561 -3.07 -15.07 12.95
CA GLN A 561 -3.50 -14.27 14.09
C GLN A 561 -3.65 -15.14 15.35
N PRO A 562 -3.02 -14.79 16.49
CA PRO A 562 -3.19 -15.53 17.72
C PRO A 562 -4.58 -15.33 18.36
N VAL A 563 -5.26 -14.24 18.00
CA VAL A 563 -6.56 -13.83 18.53
C VAL A 563 -7.48 -13.40 17.39
N TYR A 564 -8.72 -13.90 17.40
CA TYR A 564 -9.78 -13.49 16.49
C TYR A 564 -10.94 -12.88 17.27
N TYR A 565 -11.54 -11.82 16.74
CA TYR A 565 -12.73 -11.21 17.32
C TYR A 565 -14.00 -11.72 16.65
N VAL A 566 -14.96 -12.13 17.48
CA VAL A 566 -16.23 -12.72 17.08
C VAL A 566 -17.32 -11.66 17.10
N ALA A 567 -17.87 -11.34 15.93
CA ALA A 567 -19.06 -10.52 15.79
C ALA A 567 -20.32 -11.38 15.93
N ASP A 568 -21.33 -10.91 16.67
CA ASP A 568 -22.60 -11.62 16.80
C ASP A 568 -23.46 -11.46 15.53
N SER A 569 -23.42 -10.28 14.92
CA SER A 569 -23.95 -9.99 13.58
C SER A 569 -23.26 -8.75 12.99
N PHE A 570 -23.36 -8.54 11.68
CA PHE A 570 -22.87 -7.31 11.06
C PHE A 570 -23.62 -6.06 11.56
N LYS A 571 -24.91 -6.21 11.90
CA LYS A 571 -25.69 -5.12 12.48
C LYS A 571 -25.21 -4.72 13.88
N ASP A 572 -24.97 -5.71 14.74
CA ASP A 572 -24.37 -5.48 16.07
C ASP A 572 -22.98 -4.85 15.95
N ALA A 573 -22.14 -5.33 15.03
CA ALA A 573 -20.83 -4.75 14.77
C ALA A 573 -20.93 -3.28 14.29
N GLN A 574 -21.89 -2.97 13.41
CA GLN A 574 -22.17 -1.61 12.95
C GLN A 574 -22.56 -0.69 14.11
N GLU A 575 -23.49 -1.12 14.97
CA GLU A 575 -23.94 -0.35 16.13
C GLU A 575 -22.79 -0.10 17.12
N LYS A 576 -21.99 -1.13 17.41
CA LYS A 576 -20.81 -1.00 18.28
C LYS A 576 -19.78 -0.02 17.71
N VAL A 577 -19.51 -0.05 16.41
CA VAL A 577 -18.60 0.92 15.77
C VAL A 577 -19.16 2.33 15.81
N ARG A 578 -20.47 2.50 15.60
CA ARG A 578 -21.14 3.81 15.71
C ARG A 578 -21.02 4.38 17.13
N ASP A 579 -21.26 3.55 18.14
CA ASP A 579 -21.12 3.93 19.55
C ASP A 579 -19.68 4.28 19.90
N PHE A 580 -18.71 3.51 19.42
CA PHE A 580 -17.29 3.84 19.53
C PHE A 580 -16.97 5.19 18.88
N ALA A 581 -17.45 5.41 17.66
CA ALA A 581 -17.21 6.63 16.90
C ALA A 581 -17.82 7.87 17.56
N SER A 582 -18.95 7.72 18.25
CA SER A 582 -19.60 8.83 18.98
C SER A 582 -18.76 9.39 20.13
N LYS A 583 -17.80 8.62 20.65
CA LYS A 583 -16.90 9.01 21.73
C LYS A 583 -15.59 9.62 21.23
N MET A 584 -15.32 9.57 19.92
CA MET A 584 -14.12 10.16 19.34
C MET A 584 -14.20 11.69 19.38
N ASN A 585 -13.06 12.34 19.57
CA ASN A 585 -13.00 13.79 19.63
C ASN A 585 -13.01 14.39 18.22
N ARG A 586 -14.21 14.62 17.67
CA ARG A 586 -14.42 15.27 16.37
C ARG A 586 -15.34 16.49 16.53
N PRO A 587 -14.96 17.68 16.03
CA PRO A 587 -15.74 18.91 16.27
C PRO A 587 -17.03 19.00 15.44
N PHE A 588 -17.38 17.95 14.70
CA PHE A 588 -18.57 17.88 13.86
C PHE A 588 -19.05 16.44 13.68
N SER A 589 -20.31 16.31 13.29
CA SER A 589 -20.86 15.06 12.77
C SER A 589 -20.88 15.09 11.24
N VAL A 590 -20.77 13.92 10.62
CA VAL A 590 -20.85 13.77 9.17
C VAL A 590 -21.99 12.81 8.82
N ARG A 591 -22.58 13.00 7.64
CA ARG A 591 -23.47 12.02 7.02
C ARG A 591 -23.15 11.87 5.54
N TYR A 592 -23.30 10.66 5.02
CA TYR A 592 -23.27 10.43 3.59
C TYR A 592 -24.63 10.73 2.97
N ASN A 593 -24.66 11.50 1.89
CA ASN A 593 -25.85 11.69 1.07
C ASN A 593 -25.69 10.88 -0.22
N ALA A 594 -26.48 9.82 -0.35
CA ALA A 594 -26.41 8.91 -1.49
C ALA A 594 -26.86 9.55 -2.82
N LEU A 595 -27.78 10.53 -2.79
CA LEU A 595 -28.27 11.19 -4.01
C LEU A 595 -27.21 12.08 -4.66
N THR A 596 -26.43 12.77 -3.83
CA THR A 596 -25.36 13.67 -4.30
C THR A 596 -23.97 13.02 -4.23
N GLN A 597 -23.89 11.79 -3.72
CA GLN A 597 -22.64 11.04 -3.49
C GLN A 597 -21.59 11.88 -2.76
N SER A 598 -22.01 12.57 -1.69
CA SER A 598 -21.19 13.56 -0.98
C SER A 598 -21.35 13.47 0.52
N ILE A 599 -20.30 13.86 1.23
CA ILE A 599 -20.32 14.03 2.69
C ILE A 599 -20.92 15.39 3.03
N GLU A 600 -21.97 15.36 3.84
CA GLU A 600 -22.54 16.53 4.47
C GLU A 600 -22.01 16.62 5.90
N VAL A 601 -21.45 17.78 6.25
CA VAL A 601 -21.00 18.07 7.61
C VAL A 601 -22.13 18.76 8.36
N LEU A 602 -22.50 18.20 9.50
CA LEU A 602 -23.57 18.68 10.39
C LEU A 602 -22.93 19.44 11.56
N ASP A 603 -22.83 20.75 11.39
CA ASP A 603 -22.07 21.68 12.24
C ASP A 603 -22.84 22.95 12.61
N SER A 604 -24.02 23.15 12.01
CA SER A 604 -24.90 24.28 12.31
C SER A 604 -26.30 23.81 12.67
N LYS A 605 -26.98 24.60 13.52
CA LYS A 605 -28.37 24.34 13.93
C LYS A 605 -29.28 24.15 12.73
N ASP A 606 -29.13 24.96 11.69
CA ASP A 606 -30.01 24.92 10.52
C ASP A 606 -29.80 23.65 9.68
N LYS A 607 -28.55 23.19 9.52
CA LYS A 607 -28.27 21.91 8.84
C LYS A 607 -28.88 20.73 9.60
N VAL A 608 -28.79 20.74 10.94
CA VAL A 608 -29.41 19.72 11.80
C VAL A 608 -30.94 19.76 11.71
N VAL A 609 -31.55 20.95 11.76
CA VAL A 609 -33.00 21.13 11.62
C VAL A 609 -33.49 20.64 10.25
N ARG A 610 -32.75 20.93 9.18
CA ARG A 610 -33.10 20.43 7.84
C ARG A 610 -33.01 18.91 7.74
N PHE A 611 -31.98 18.32 8.34
CA PHE A 611 -31.89 16.86 8.42
C PHE A 611 -33.08 16.27 9.17
N ALA A 612 -33.43 16.84 10.33
CA ALA A 612 -34.59 16.43 11.11
C ALA A 612 -35.92 16.59 10.32
N LYS A 613 -36.03 17.65 9.50
CA LYS A 613 -37.18 17.85 8.61
C LYS A 613 -37.29 16.71 7.58
N GLY A 614 -36.17 16.31 6.97
CA GLY A 614 -36.11 15.17 6.06
C GLY A 614 -36.59 13.88 6.73
N ILE A 615 -36.04 13.54 7.90
CA ILE A 615 -36.48 12.37 8.68
C ILE A 615 -37.98 12.42 8.97
N ARG A 616 -38.49 13.58 9.39
CA ARG A 616 -39.91 13.75 9.69
C ARG A 616 -40.77 13.53 8.43
N ASP A 617 -40.32 13.98 7.27
CA ASP A 617 -41.06 13.82 6.03
C ASP A 617 -41.03 12.34 5.58
N ASP A 618 -39.91 11.63 5.73
CA ASP A 618 -39.82 10.18 5.49
C ASP A 618 -40.71 9.39 6.47
N MET A 619 -40.72 9.77 7.75
CA MET A 619 -41.59 9.17 8.77
C MET A 619 -43.07 9.37 8.45
N LYS A 620 -43.46 10.54 7.93
CA LYS A 620 -44.83 10.77 7.46
C LYS A 620 -45.20 9.82 6.33
N THR A 621 -44.32 9.67 5.33
CA THR A 621 -44.53 8.72 4.24
C THR A 621 -44.72 7.30 4.78
N LEU A 622 -43.86 6.87 5.70
CA LEU A 622 -43.99 5.56 6.35
C LEU A 622 -45.34 5.41 7.07
N THR A 623 -45.74 6.40 7.88
CA THR A 623 -47.03 6.37 8.57
C THR A 623 -48.20 6.28 7.60
N THR A 624 -48.20 7.06 6.51
CA THR A 624 -49.24 6.99 5.47
C THR A 624 -49.30 5.61 4.80
N VAL A 625 -48.15 4.98 4.55
CA VAL A 625 -48.10 3.63 3.98
C VAL A 625 -48.67 2.60 4.96
N ILE A 626 -48.29 2.66 6.24
CA ILE A 626 -48.82 1.77 7.28
C ILE A 626 -50.35 1.89 7.40
N GLU A 627 -50.86 3.12 7.40
CA GLU A 627 -52.31 3.39 7.41
C GLU A 627 -53.01 2.80 6.18
N SER A 628 -52.40 2.92 4.99
CA SER A 628 -52.96 2.37 3.75
C SER A 628 -52.95 0.84 3.67
N LEU A 629 -51.99 0.17 4.31
CA LEU A 629 -51.89 -1.29 4.38
C LEU A 629 -52.75 -1.90 5.50
N SER A 630 -53.29 -1.07 6.39
CA SER A 630 -54.18 -1.46 7.48
C SER A 630 -55.66 -1.51 7.07
N HIS A 631 -55.95 -1.19 5.80
CA HIS A 631 -57.23 -1.35 5.11
C HIS A 631 -57.10 -2.46 4.06
#